data_AF-A0AA40GNR1-F1
#
_entry.id   AF-A0AA40GNR1-F1
#
_cell.length_a   1.000
_cell.length_b   1.000
_cell.length_c   1.000
_cell.angle_alpha   90.00
_cell.angle_beta   90.00
_cell.angle_gamma   90.00
#
_symmetry.space_group_name_H-M   'P 1'
#
loop_
_entity.id
_entity.type
_entity.pdbx_description
1 polymer ?
#
loop_
_entity_poly.entity_id
_entity_poly.type
_entity_poly.pdbx_seq_one_letter_code
_entity_poly.pdbx_strand_id
1 'polypeptide(L)'
;QHVANMMIRMKREFPGSQNSIFPVFDTLLLLDRNVDLLTPLATQLTYEGLIDEIYGIQNTYVKLPPEKFAPKKQGEGGKDLPTEPKKLQLNSAEELYAEIRDKNFNAVGSVLSKKAKIISAAFEERHHAKTVGEIKQFVSQLPHMQAARSSLANHTSIAELIKDITTSEDFFDNLTVEQEFMSGIDTDKVNNYIEDCIAQKHPLIKILRLVCLQSVCNSGLKQKVLDHYKREILQTYGYEHILTLNNLEKAGLLKPQTSGRNNYPTIRKTLRLWMDDVNEQNPNDISYVYSGYAPLSVRLAQLLARPGWRSIEEVLKMLPGPHFEERQQLPTGLQKKRQHGENRVTLVFFLGGVTYAEIAALRFLSQMEDGGTEYVIATTKLINGTSWIKSLMEKLEPAPF
;
A
#
# COMPACT_ATOMS: atom_id res chain seq x y z
N GLN A 1 21.37 6.99 4.04
CA GLN A 1 22.65 7.74 3.92
C GLN A 1 23.48 7.33 2.69
N HIS A 2 23.70 6.03 2.43
CA HIS A 2 24.54 5.59 1.29
C HIS A 2 24.13 6.15 -0.07
N VAL A 3 22.83 6.14 -0.40
CA VAL A 3 22.31 6.71 -1.65
C VAL A 3 22.66 8.20 -1.78
N ALA A 4 22.46 8.99 -0.72
CA ALA A 4 22.81 10.42 -0.72
C ALA A 4 24.32 10.64 -0.94
N ASN A 5 25.16 9.88 -0.25
CA ASN A 5 26.62 9.97 -0.42
C ASN A 5 27.04 9.65 -1.87
N MET A 6 26.45 8.61 -2.46
CA MET A 6 26.71 8.26 -3.86
C MET A 6 26.24 9.35 -4.82
N MET A 7 25.06 9.92 -4.63
CA MET A 7 24.57 11.04 -5.45
C MET A 7 25.52 12.25 -5.42
N ILE A 8 25.95 12.65 -4.21
CA ILE A 8 26.86 13.78 -4.03
C ILE A 8 28.23 13.47 -4.67
N ARG A 9 28.76 12.26 -4.46
CA ARG A 9 30.03 11.84 -5.06
C ARG A 9 29.95 11.82 -6.58
N MET A 10 28.94 11.19 -7.16
CA MET A 10 28.76 11.12 -8.62
C MET A 10 28.60 12.50 -9.25
N LYS A 11 27.91 13.45 -8.58
CA LYS A 11 27.84 14.84 -9.04
C LYS A 11 29.21 15.53 -9.02
N ARG A 12 30.03 15.31 -7.99
CA ARG A 12 31.38 15.88 -7.89
C ARG A 12 32.33 15.32 -8.95
N GLU A 13 32.17 14.04 -9.27
CA GLU A 13 32.98 13.31 -10.26
C GLU A 13 32.50 13.52 -11.70
N PHE A 14 31.33 14.14 -11.92
CA PHE A 14 30.77 14.33 -13.26
C PHE A 14 31.64 15.28 -14.10
N PRO A 15 32.29 14.80 -15.19
CA PRO A 15 33.21 15.60 -15.99
C PRO A 15 32.51 16.42 -17.08
N GLY A 16 31.21 16.21 -17.28
CA GLY A 16 30.43 16.88 -18.33
C GLY A 16 30.06 18.33 -17.98
N SER A 17 29.55 19.05 -18.97
CA SER A 17 28.99 20.38 -18.78
C SER A 17 27.79 20.37 -17.82
N GLN A 18 27.70 21.37 -16.94
CA GLN A 18 26.55 21.52 -16.04
C GLN A 18 25.27 21.75 -16.86
N ASN A 19 24.21 20.99 -16.53
CA ASN A 19 22.92 21.11 -17.20
C ASN A 19 22.22 22.42 -16.80
N SER A 20 21.89 23.25 -17.79
CA SER A 20 21.11 24.48 -17.61
C SER A 20 19.59 24.19 -17.60
N ILE A 21 19.16 23.24 -16.77
CA ILE A 21 17.76 22.80 -16.69
C ILE A 21 17.18 23.28 -15.37
N PHE A 22 16.04 23.98 -15.42
CA PHE A 22 15.33 24.40 -14.22
C PHE A 22 14.87 23.17 -13.41
N PRO A 23 15.11 23.14 -12.08
CA PRO A 23 14.70 22.00 -11.26
C PRO A 23 13.19 21.80 -11.27
N VAL A 24 12.76 20.56 -11.55
CA VAL A 24 11.36 20.13 -11.38
C VAL A 24 11.10 19.71 -9.94
N PHE A 25 12.06 19.03 -9.30
CA PHE A 25 11.96 18.60 -7.91
C PHE A 25 12.64 19.60 -6.97
N ASP A 26 11.91 20.03 -5.95
CA ASP A 26 12.42 20.89 -4.89
C ASP A 26 13.18 20.11 -3.82
N THR A 27 12.70 18.91 -3.52
CA THR A 27 13.21 18.07 -2.43
C THR A 27 13.28 16.62 -2.88
N LEU A 28 14.32 15.91 -2.46
CA LEU A 28 14.38 14.45 -2.46
C LEU A 28 14.31 13.96 -1.01
N LEU A 29 13.29 13.17 -0.68
CA LEU A 29 13.19 12.44 0.57
C LEU A 29 13.60 10.98 0.34
N LEU A 30 14.74 10.57 0.88
CA LEU A 30 15.17 9.17 0.89
C LEU A 30 14.67 8.51 2.18
N LEU A 31 13.87 7.45 2.05
CA LEU A 31 13.31 6.73 3.20
C LEU A 31 13.64 5.24 3.11
N ASP A 32 14.30 4.71 4.13
CA ASP A 32 14.62 3.29 4.22
C ASP A 32 13.39 2.52 4.73
N ARG A 33 13.07 1.37 4.12
CA ARG A 33 11.93 0.54 4.52
C ARG A 33 12.06 0.09 5.98
N ASN A 34 13.27 -0.08 6.49
CA ASN A 34 13.48 -0.51 7.88
C ASN A 34 13.06 0.54 8.93
N VAL A 35 12.87 1.80 8.53
CA VAL A 35 12.34 2.85 9.41
C VAL A 35 10.89 2.57 9.78
N ASP A 36 10.15 1.92 8.88
CA ASP A 36 8.77 1.54 9.07
C ASP A 36 8.54 0.11 8.54
N LEU A 37 8.86 -0.86 9.40
CA LEU A 37 8.61 -2.28 9.13
C LEU A 37 7.14 -2.67 9.32
N LEU A 38 6.33 -1.80 9.96
CA LEU A 38 4.96 -2.13 10.36
C LEU A 38 4.00 -2.03 9.17
N THR A 39 4.03 -0.91 8.44
CA THR A 39 3.06 -0.62 7.37
C THR A 39 2.87 -1.76 6.35
N PRO A 40 3.93 -2.42 5.84
CA PRO A 40 3.74 -3.47 4.85
C PRO A 40 3.14 -4.77 5.41
N LEU A 41 3.19 -4.99 6.73
CA LEU A 41 2.66 -6.21 7.36
C LEU A 41 1.13 -6.16 7.46
N ALA A 42 0.57 -4.99 7.75
CA ALA A 42 -0.87 -4.78 7.86
C ALA A 42 -1.58 -4.99 6.52
N THR A 43 -2.79 -5.52 6.57
CA THR A 43 -3.66 -5.71 5.40
C THR A 43 -4.10 -4.35 4.87
N GLN A 44 -3.80 -4.07 3.60
CA GLN A 44 -4.18 -2.81 2.96
C GLN A 44 -5.69 -2.74 2.74
N LEU A 45 -6.32 -1.60 3.04
CA LEU A 45 -7.79 -1.43 2.96
C LEU A 45 -8.27 -0.45 1.88
N THR A 46 -7.36 0.04 1.02
CA THR A 46 -7.75 0.76 -0.19
C THR A 46 -8.18 -0.21 -1.30
N TYR A 47 -8.90 0.29 -2.31
CA TYR A 47 -9.33 -0.54 -3.44
C TYR A 47 -8.14 -1.19 -4.18
N GLU A 48 -7.13 -0.40 -4.56
CA GLU A 48 -5.92 -0.92 -5.21
C GLU A 48 -5.10 -1.81 -4.26
N GLY A 49 -5.07 -1.47 -2.97
CA GLY A 49 -4.44 -2.28 -1.93
C GLY A 49 -5.04 -3.68 -1.81
N LEU A 50 -6.37 -3.80 -1.72
CA LEU A 50 -7.05 -5.09 -1.62
C LEU A 50 -6.92 -5.93 -2.90
N ILE A 51 -6.92 -5.30 -4.08
CA ILE A 51 -6.62 -6.02 -5.33
C ILE A 51 -5.22 -6.65 -5.24
N ASP A 52 -4.23 -5.91 -4.75
CA ASP A 52 -2.86 -6.39 -4.62
C ASP A 52 -2.68 -7.45 -3.51
N GLU A 53 -3.39 -7.32 -2.39
CA GLU A 53 -3.37 -8.32 -1.31
C GLU A 53 -3.95 -9.67 -1.74
N ILE A 54 -5.08 -9.63 -2.47
CA ILE A 54 -5.84 -10.84 -2.82
C ILE A 54 -5.33 -11.48 -4.12
N TYR A 55 -5.10 -10.67 -5.16
CA TYR A 55 -4.80 -11.16 -6.51
C TYR A 55 -3.38 -10.86 -6.96
N GLY A 56 -2.70 -9.90 -6.34
CA GLY A 56 -1.38 -9.44 -6.71
C GLY A 56 -1.37 -8.63 -8.00
N ILE A 57 -0.85 -7.41 -7.94
CA ILE A 57 -0.65 -6.56 -9.12
C ILE A 57 0.80 -6.71 -9.58
N GLN A 58 0.98 -7.14 -10.83
CA GLN A 58 2.29 -7.30 -11.44
C GLN A 58 2.39 -6.42 -12.68
N ASN A 59 3.32 -5.46 -12.64
CA ASN A 59 3.60 -4.57 -13.76
C ASN A 59 2.34 -3.84 -14.28
N THR A 60 1.50 -3.34 -13.37
CA THR A 60 0.19 -2.70 -13.68
C THR A 60 -0.87 -3.64 -14.25
N TYR A 61 -0.68 -4.96 -14.16
CA TYR A 61 -1.70 -5.95 -14.54
C TYR A 61 -2.11 -6.82 -13.37
N VAL A 62 -3.38 -7.19 -13.35
CA VAL A 62 -3.95 -8.20 -12.45
C VAL A 62 -4.54 -9.35 -13.26
N LYS A 63 -4.49 -10.57 -12.71
CA LYS A 63 -5.19 -11.75 -13.24
C LYS A 63 -6.31 -12.13 -12.28
N LEU A 64 -7.53 -12.21 -12.79
CA LEU A 64 -8.75 -12.39 -12.01
C LEU A 64 -9.50 -13.66 -12.43
N PRO A 65 -10.29 -14.27 -11.53
CA PRO A 65 -11.21 -15.35 -11.87
C PRO A 65 -12.18 -14.91 -12.99
N PRO A 66 -12.30 -15.66 -14.10
CA PRO A 66 -13.01 -15.20 -15.29
C PRO A 66 -14.55 -15.21 -15.15
N GLU A 67 -15.11 -15.89 -14.15
CA GLU A 67 -16.54 -16.22 -14.03
C GLU A 67 -17.44 -14.98 -13.95
N LYS A 68 -16.96 -13.90 -13.33
CA LYS A 68 -17.69 -12.62 -13.22
C LYS A 68 -17.43 -11.64 -14.37
N PHE A 69 -16.58 -11.98 -15.35
CA PHE A 69 -16.23 -11.11 -16.47
C PHE A 69 -16.70 -11.65 -17.82
N ALA A 70 -17.03 -12.93 -17.91
CA ALA A 70 -17.62 -13.51 -19.10
C ALA A 70 -19.13 -13.21 -19.15
N PRO A 71 -19.69 -12.85 -20.33
CA PRO A 71 -21.14 -12.89 -20.50
C PRO A 71 -21.60 -14.34 -20.29
N LYS A 72 -22.54 -14.56 -19.36
CA LYS A 72 -23.17 -15.89 -19.16
C LYS A 72 -23.77 -16.33 -20.49
N LYS A 73 -23.08 -17.21 -21.22
CA LYS A 73 -23.68 -17.90 -22.37
C LYS A 73 -24.74 -18.84 -21.81
N GLN A 74 -26.00 -18.40 -21.82
CA GLN A 74 -27.14 -19.31 -21.63
C GLN A 74 -27.23 -20.17 -22.90
N GLY A 75 -26.72 -21.39 -22.82
CA GLY A 75 -26.88 -22.38 -23.86
C GLY A 75 -25.61 -23.16 -24.16
N GLU A 76 -25.77 -24.48 -24.12
CA GLU A 76 -24.85 -25.54 -24.57
C GLU A 76 -23.82 -26.04 -23.55
N GLY A 77 -24.06 -27.29 -23.12
CA GLY A 77 -23.18 -28.12 -22.30
C GLY A 77 -21.91 -28.51 -23.06
N GLY A 78 -21.00 -27.57 -23.21
CA GLY A 78 -19.61 -27.81 -23.60
C GLY A 78 -18.77 -28.18 -22.39
N LYS A 79 -17.94 -29.22 -22.54
CA LYS A 79 -16.94 -29.66 -21.54
C LYS A 79 -16.19 -28.47 -20.95
N ASP A 80 -15.96 -28.49 -19.63
CA ASP A 80 -15.17 -27.50 -18.87
C ASP A 80 -13.75 -27.37 -19.44
N LEU A 81 -13.60 -26.54 -20.49
CA LEU A 81 -12.29 -26.08 -20.92
C LEU A 81 -11.82 -25.04 -19.88
N PRO A 82 -10.59 -25.14 -19.35
CA PRO A 82 -10.09 -24.15 -18.42
C PRO A 82 -10.12 -22.77 -19.08
N THR A 83 -10.97 -21.89 -18.55
CA THR A 83 -11.09 -20.52 -19.05
C THR A 83 -9.89 -19.72 -18.54
N GLU A 84 -9.17 -19.06 -19.45
CA GLU A 84 -8.01 -18.25 -19.06
C GLU A 84 -8.41 -17.14 -18.06
N PRO A 85 -7.57 -16.83 -17.05
CA PRO A 85 -7.84 -15.74 -16.13
C PRO A 85 -8.05 -14.42 -16.85
N LYS A 86 -9.03 -13.64 -16.39
CA LYS A 86 -9.26 -12.28 -16.92
C LYS A 86 -8.06 -11.40 -16.56
N LYS A 87 -7.29 -11.00 -17.57
CA LYS A 87 -6.18 -10.05 -17.40
C LYS A 87 -6.68 -8.61 -17.62
N LEU A 88 -6.46 -7.74 -16.64
CA LEU A 88 -6.80 -6.31 -16.73
C LEU A 88 -5.59 -5.44 -16.44
N GLN A 89 -5.46 -4.33 -17.17
CA GLN A 89 -4.49 -3.28 -16.88
C GLN A 89 -5.09 -2.30 -15.88
N LEU A 90 -4.30 -1.89 -14.89
CA LEU A 90 -4.71 -1.02 -13.80
C LEU A 90 -3.74 0.16 -13.71
N ASN A 91 -4.15 1.32 -14.22
CA ASN A 91 -3.42 2.58 -14.10
C ASN A 91 -4.35 3.78 -14.33
N SER A 92 -3.83 5.00 -14.19
CA SER A 92 -4.63 6.23 -14.28
C SER A 92 -5.12 6.61 -15.68
N ALA A 93 -4.84 5.82 -16.72
CA ALA A 93 -5.45 6.04 -18.03
C ALA A 93 -6.95 5.71 -18.03
N GLU A 94 -7.41 4.88 -17.09
CA GLU A 94 -8.82 4.58 -16.87
C GLU A 94 -9.39 5.53 -15.80
N GLU A 95 -10.29 6.43 -16.23
CA GLU A 95 -10.85 7.50 -15.37
C GLU A 95 -11.51 6.95 -14.10
N LEU A 96 -12.35 5.92 -14.24
CA LEU A 96 -13.02 5.30 -13.10
C LEU A 96 -12.00 4.73 -12.11
N TYR A 97 -10.98 4.03 -12.61
CA TYR A 97 -9.94 3.46 -11.76
C TYR A 97 -9.14 4.54 -11.03
N ALA A 98 -8.79 5.63 -11.73
CA ALA A 98 -8.11 6.78 -11.12
C ALA A 98 -8.93 7.40 -9.96
N GLU A 99 -10.26 7.38 -10.05
CA GLU A 99 -11.16 7.89 -9.00
C GLU A 99 -11.28 6.94 -7.79
N ILE A 100 -11.26 5.62 -8.00
CA ILE A 100 -11.55 4.64 -6.93
C ILE A 100 -10.31 3.97 -6.32
N ARG A 101 -9.17 3.90 -7.03
CA ARG A 101 -7.98 3.13 -6.60
C ARG A 101 -7.45 3.52 -5.23
N ASP A 102 -7.49 4.81 -4.92
CA ASP A 102 -6.94 5.38 -3.70
C ASP A 102 -7.97 5.41 -2.55
N LYS A 103 -9.25 5.12 -2.83
CA LYS A 103 -10.30 5.16 -1.81
C LYS A 103 -10.21 3.95 -0.88
N ASN A 104 -10.56 4.14 0.39
CA ASN A 104 -10.91 3.02 1.27
C ASN A 104 -12.02 2.20 0.60
N PHE A 105 -11.94 0.87 0.69
CA PHE A 105 -12.85 -0.02 -0.01
C PHE A 105 -14.33 0.23 0.31
N ASN A 106 -14.64 0.62 1.55
CA ASN A 106 -16.00 0.94 1.98
C ASN A 106 -16.60 2.15 1.25
N ALA A 107 -15.77 3.02 0.66
CA ALA A 107 -16.22 4.16 -0.13
C ALA A 107 -16.39 3.86 -1.63
N VAL A 108 -15.97 2.69 -2.11
CA VAL A 108 -16.00 2.35 -3.55
C VAL A 108 -17.44 2.16 -4.06
N GLY A 109 -18.29 1.49 -3.29
CA GLY A 109 -19.66 1.17 -3.71
C GLY A 109 -20.53 2.39 -4.03
N SER A 110 -20.35 3.50 -3.30
CA SER A 110 -21.07 4.75 -3.54
C SER A 110 -20.65 5.40 -4.87
N VAL A 111 -19.35 5.36 -5.20
CA VAL A 111 -18.81 5.87 -6.48
C VAL A 111 -19.30 5.03 -7.65
N LEU A 112 -19.24 3.70 -7.55
CA LEU A 112 -19.74 2.79 -8.59
C LEU A 112 -21.23 3.02 -8.86
N SER A 113 -22.03 3.16 -7.79
CA SER A 113 -23.47 3.45 -7.90
C SER A 113 -23.74 4.79 -8.59
N LYS A 114 -22.96 5.83 -8.27
CA LYS A 114 -23.07 7.15 -8.90
C LYS A 114 -22.71 7.07 -10.40
N LYS A 115 -21.61 6.41 -10.75
CA LYS A 115 -21.15 6.25 -12.15
C LYS A 115 -22.13 5.41 -12.97
N ALA A 116 -22.74 4.37 -12.37
CA ALA A 116 -23.80 3.60 -13.00
C ALA A 116 -24.99 4.49 -13.41
N LYS A 117 -25.47 5.35 -12.51
CA LYS A 117 -26.57 6.29 -12.81
C LYS A 117 -26.21 7.26 -13.93
N ILE A 118 -25.00 7.83 -13.90
CA ILE A 118 -24.51 8.76 -14.93
C ILE A 118 -24.44 8.07 -16.30
N ILE A 119 -23.86 6.87 -16.36
CA ILE A 119 -23.73 6.12 -17.63
C ILE A 119 -25.10 5.73 -18.15
N SER A 120 -26.01 5.22 -17.31
CA SER A 120 -27.37 4.86 -17.73
C SER A 120 -28.13 6.06 -18.31
N ALA A 121 -28.09 7.22 -17.63
CA ALA A 121 -28.72 8.44 -18.13
C ALA A 121 -28.17 8.88 -19.50
N ALA A 122 -26.84 8.84 -19.67
CA ALA A 122 -26.22 9.18 -20.95
C ALA A 122 -26.65 8.23 -22.09
N PHE A 123 -26.85 6.94 -21.81
CA PHE A 123 -27.38 5.99 -22.81
C PHE A 123 -28.87 6.20 -23.10
N GLU A 124 -29.66 6.67 -22.13
CA GLU A 124 -31.08 7.03 -22.32
C GLU A 124 -31.25 8.30 -23.16
N GLU A 125 -30.37 9.29 -23.02
CA GLU A 125 -30.38 10.51 -23.86
C GLU A 125 -30.33 10.19 -25.36
N ARG A 126 -29.69 9.08 -25.75
CA ARG A 126 -29.74 8.54 -27.12
C ARG A 126 -31.18 8.38 -27.63
N HIS A 127 -32.07 7.85 -26.80
CA HIS A 127 -33.46 7.57 -27.18
C HIS A 127 -34.28 8.86 -27.34
N HIS A 128 -33.77 9.98 -26.83
CA HIS A 128 -34.37 11.31 -26.94
C HIS A 128 -33.81 12.16 -28.09
N ALA A 129 -32.71 11.76 -28.72
CA ALA A 129 -32.12 12.47 -29.85
C ALA A 129 -33.05 12.43 -31.09
N LYS A 130 -33.50 13.59 -31.56
CA LYS A 130 -34.44 13.74 -32.69
C LYS A 130 -33.81 14.42 -33.90
N THR A 131 -32.76 15.22 -33.70
CA THR A 131 -32.11 15.93 -34.80
C THR A 131 -30.87 15.19 -35.32
N VAL A 132 -30.53 15.41 -36.59
CA VAL A 132 -29.30 14.84 -37.20
C VAL A 132 -28.04 15.34 -36.46
N GLY A 133 -28.08 16.57 -35.92
CA GLY A 133 -26.99 17.13 -35.12
C GLY A 133 -26.78 16.36 -33.81
N GLU A 134 -27.85 16.13 -33.06
CA GLU A 134 -27.82 15.35 -31.80
C GLU A 134 -27.35 13.91 -32.04
N ILE A 135 -27.84 13.27 -33.12
CA ILE A 135 -27.41 11.91 -33.47
C ILE A 135 -25.90 11.89 -33.80
N LYS A 136 -25.39 12.86 -34.56
CA LYS A 136 -23.96 12.96 -34.87
C LYS A 136 -23.12 13.16 -33.61
N GLN A 137 -23.55 14.03 -32.71
CA GLN A 137 -22.87 14.27 -31.44
C GLN A 137 -22.83 13.00 -30.59
N PHE A 138 -23.96 12.30 -30.44
CA PHE A 138 -24.03 11.05 -29.69
C PHE A 138 -23.11 9.96 -30.28
N VAL A 139 -23.17 9.75 -31.60
CA VAL A 139 -22.32 8.76 -32.28
C VAL A 139 -20.83 9.05 -32.07
N SER A 140 -20.44 10.33 -32.00
CA SER A 140 -19.05 10.70 -31.71
C SER A 140 -18.60 10.36 -30.28
N GLN A 141 -19.52 10.36 -29.31
CA GLN A 141 -19.24 10.06 -27.90
C GLN A 141 -19.41 8.57 -27.55
N LEU A 142 -20.12 7.80 -28.38
CA LEU A 142 -20.46 6.40 -28.15
C LEU A 142 -19.25 5.51 -27.80
N PRO A 143 -18.06 5.62 -28.45
CA PRO A 143 -16.91 4.80 -28.08
C PRO A 143 -16.45 5.04 -26.63
N HIS A 144 -16.44 6.31 -26.19
CA HIS A 144 -16.08 6.67 -24.83
C HIS A 144 -17.12 6.13 -23.82
N MET A 145 -18.40 6.24 -24.14
CA MET A 145 -19.48 5.70 -23.30
C MET A 145 -19.42 4.16 -23.19
N GLN A 146 -19.11 3.46 -24.28
CA GLN A 146 -18.91 2.01 -24.26
C GLN A 146 -17.70 1.60 -23.41
N ALA A 147 -16.58 2.33 -23.53
CA ALA A 147 -15.41 2.12 -22.69
C ALA A 147 -15.74 2.36 -21.21
N ALA A 148 -16.44 3.44 -20.87
CA ALA A 148 -16.88 3.73 -19.50
C ALA A 148 -17.82 2.65 -18.95
N ARG A 149 -18.75 2.14 -19.77
CA ARG A 149 -19.64 1.03 -19.38
C ARG A 149 -18.86 -0.26 -19.12
N SER A 150 -17.88 -0.59 -19.97
CA SER A 150 -17.03 -1.76 -19.77
C SER A 150 -16.15 -1.63 -18.53
N SER A 151 -15.60 -0.43 -18.30
CA SER A 151 -14.83 -0.07 -17.11
C SER A 151 -15.66 -0.28 -15.83
N LEU A 152 -16.87 0.28 -15.80
CA LEU A 152 -17.80 0.11 -14.69
C LEU A 152 -18.15 -1.36 -14.43
N ALA A 153 -18.42 -2.14 -15.48
CA ALA A 153 -18.71 -3.56 -15.36
C ALA A 153 -17.53 -4.33 -14.74
N ASN A 154 -16.31 -4.10 -15.25
CA ASN A 154 -15.10 -4.72 -14.70
C ASN A 154 -14.91 -4.39 -13.20
N HIS A 155 -15.00 -3.11 -12.83
CA HIS A 155 -14.77 -2.69 -11.46
C HIS A 155 -15.89 -3.07 -10.50
N THR A 156 -17.12 -3.22 -10.99
CA THR A 156 -18.23 -3.82 -10.23
C THR A 156 -17.92 -5.27 -9.92
N SER A 157 -17.52 -6.06 -10.91
CA SER A 157 -17.14 -7.47 -10.70
C SER A 157 -15.95 -7.62 -9.75
N ILE A 158 -14.92 -6.77 -9.86
CA ILE A 158 -13.78 -6.77 -8.93
C ILE A 158 -14.24 -6.40 -7.51
N ALA A 159 -15.10 -5.40 -7.34
CA ALA A 159 -15.60 -5.01 -6.03
C ALA A 159 -16.41 -6.13 -5.38
N GLU A 160 -17.21 -6.88 -6.15
CA GLU A 160 -17.89 -8.07 -5.63
C GLU A 160 -16.90 -9.15 -5.18
N LEU A 161 -15.87 -9.43 -5.99
CA LEU A 161 -14.83 -10.41 -5.66
C LEU A 161 -14.09 -10.06 -4.36
N ILE A 162 -13.73 -8.78 -4.17
CA ILE A 162 -13.11 -8.31 -2.94
C ILE A 162 -14.10 -8.44 -1.77
N LYS A 163 -15.37 -8.05 -1.99
CA LYS A 163 -16.40 -8.09 -0.96
C LYS A 163 -16.62 -9.50 -0.42
N ASP A 164 -16.65 -10.51 -1.29
CA ASP A 164 -16.80 -11.92 -0.91
C ASP A 164 -15.75 -12.34 0.14
N ILE A 165 -14.53 -11.78 0.06
CA ILE A 165 -13.44 -12.04 1.01
C ILE A 165 -13.57 -11.15 2.25
N THR A 166 -13.77 -9.84 2.07
CA THR A 166 -13.78 -8.88 3.20
C THR A 166 -14.99 -9.03 4.12
N THR A 167 -16.02 -9.77 3.72
CA THR A 167 -17.17 -10.10 4.57
C THR A 167 -17.06 -11.47 5.26
N SER A 168 -15.95 -12.20 5.06
CA SER A 168 -15.72 -13.48 5.73
C SER A 168 -15.31 -13.29 7.20
N GLU A 169 -15.71 -14.23 8.06
CA GLU A 169 -15.33 -14.24 9.48
C GLU A 169 -13.80 -14.25 9.66
N ASP A 170 -13.10 -15.07 8.87
CA ASP A 170 -11.63 -15.14 8.88
C ASP A 170 -10.96 -13.79 8.59
N PHE A 171 -11.51 -13.00 7.67
CA PHE A 171 -11.00 -11.67 7.37
C PHE A 171 -11.24 -10.70 8.54
N PHE A 172 -12.44 -10.73 9.14
CA PHE A 172 -12.77 -9.89 10.30
C PHE A 172 -11.89 -10.21 11.50
N ASP A 173 -11.69 -11.48 11.82
CA ASP A 173 -10.84 -11.89 12.95
C ASP A 173 -9.37 -11.50 12.72
N ASN A 174 -8.86 -11.74 11.51
CA ASN A 174 -7.51 -11.30 11.13
C ASN A 174 -7.35 -9.78 11.30
N LEU A 175 -8.29 -9.00 10.77
CA LEU A 175 -8.23 -7.55 10.83
C LEU A 175 -8.35 -7.04 12.28
N THR A 176 -9.18 -7.67 13.10
CA THR A 176 -9.32 -7.35 14.53
C THR A 176 -7.99 -7.49 15.25
N VAL A 177 -7.29 -8.61 15.05
CA VAL A 177 -5.97 -8.85 15.66
C VAL A 177 -4.92 -7.85 15.14
N GLU A 178 -4.92 -7.52 13.85
CA GLU A 178 -4.02 -6.50 13.31
C GLU A 178 -4.25 -5.13 13.97
N GLN A 179 -5.51 -4.73 14.13
CA GLN A 179 -5.90 -3.46 14.76
C GLN A 179 -5.58 -3.43 16.26
N GLU A 180 -5.80 -4.52 17.00
CA GLU A 180 -5.37 -4.67 18.39
C GLU A 180 -3.86 -4.43 18.52
N PHE A 181 -3.04 -5.07 17.69
CA PHE A 181 -1.60 -4.87 17.77
C PHE A 181 -1.17 -3.44 17.40
N MET A 182 -1.74 -2.87 16.34
CA MET A 182 -1.41 -1.51 15.90
C MET A 182 -1.82 -0.45 16.94
N SER A 183 -2.96 -0.66 17.62
CA SER A 183 -3.44 0.17 18.74
C SER A 183 -2.75 -0.14 20.08
N GLY A 184 -1.94 -1.20 20.16
CA GLY A 184 -1.10 -1.56 21.29
C GLY A 184 -1.75 -2.42 22.37
N ILE A 185 -2.76 -3.19 21.99
CA ILE A 185 -3.48 -4.13 22.85
C ILE A 185 -2.80 -5.50 22.72
N ASP A 186 -2.55 -6.15 23.85
CA ASP A 186 -2.05 -7.54 23.98
C ASP A 186 -0.88 -7.93 23.05
N THR A 187 0.06 -7.00 22.84
CA THR A 187 1.21 -7.22 21.95
C THR A 187 2.30 -8.14 22.51
N ASP A 188 2.21 -8.55 23.78
CA ASP A 188 3.27 -9.27 24.49
C ASP A 188 2.92 -10.72 24.91
N LYS A 189 1.73 -11.21 24.56
CA LYS A 189 1.22 -12.55 24.87
C LYS A 189 1.10 -13.40 23.61
N VAL A 190 0.98 -14.73 23.78
CA VAL A 190 0.52 -15.57 22.67
C VAL A 190 -0.92 -15.18 22.34
N ASN A 191 -1.24 -15.07 21.04
CA ASN A 191 -2.56 -14.70 20.56
C ASN A 191 -3.30 -15.96 20.07
N ASN A 192 -4.51 -16.17 20.61
CA ASN A 192 -5.28 -17.39 20.35
C ASN A 192 -5.69 -17.55 18.88
N TYR A 193 -6.04 -16.46 18.18
CA TYR A 193 -6.38 -16.53 16.76
C TYR A 193 -5.18 -16.97 15.90
N ILE A 194 -3.96 -16.54 16.25
CA ILE A 194 -2.74 -17.02 15.60
C ILE A 194 -2.54 -18.52 15.86
N GLU A 195 -2.76 -18.99 17.10
CA GLU A 195 -2.70 -20.43 17.43
C GLU A 195 -3.73 -21.23 16.63
N ASP A 196 -4.98 -20.75 16.55
CA ASP A 196 -6.05 -21.39 15.78
C ASP A 196 -5.69 -21.45 14.28
N CYS A 197 -5.16 -20.37 13.71
CA CYS A 197 -4.66 -20.34 12.34
C CYS A 197 -3.54 -21.37 12.11
N ILE A 198 -2.62 -21.53 13.06
CA ILE A 198 -1.55 -22.53 12.98
C ILE A 198 -2.16 -23.94 13.06
N ALA A 199 -3.04 -24.20 14.01
CA ALA A 199 -3.69 -25.50 14.19
C ALA A 199 -4.51 -25.93 12.96
N GLN A 200 -5.19 -24.98 12.32
CA GLN A 200 -5.97 -25.18 11.10
C GLN A 200 -5.15 -25.15 9.80
N LYS A 201 -3.82 -25.00 9.90
CA LYS A 201 -2.89 -24.97 8.75
C LYS A 201 -3.22 -23.88 7.73
N HIS A 202 -3.60 -22.70 8.21
CA HIS A 202 -3.75 -21.52 7.36
C HIS A 202 -2.44 -21.19 6.60
N PRO A 203 -2.48 -20.40 5.51
CA PRO A 203 -1.27 -20.09 4.76
C PRO A 203 -0.15 -19.52 5.66
N LEU A 204 1.04 -20.15 5.63
CA LEU A 204 2.18 -19.79 6.48
C LEU A 204 2.47 -18.27 6.48
N ILE A 205 2.41 -17.63 5.31
CA ILE A 205 2.75 -16.21 5.19
C ILE A 205 1.76 -15.31 5.95
N LYS A 206 0.48 -15.69 6.03
CA LYS A 206 -0.50 -14.98 6.87
C LYS A 206 -0.06 -15.00 8.34
N ILE A 207 0.30 -16.17 8.84
CA ILE A 207 0.80 -16.35 10.21
C ILE A 207 2.08 -15.55 10.44
N LEU A 208 3.04 -15.63 9.50
CA LEU A 208 4.28 -14.87 9.58
C LEU A 208 4.04 -13.36 9.63
N ARG A 209 3.09 -12.83 8.85
CA ARG A 209 2.70 -11.41 8.92
C ARG A 209 2.20 -11.03 10.31
N LEU A 210 1.29 -11.82 10.88
CA LEU A 210 0.70 -11.54 12.19
C LEU A 210 1.74 -11.56 13.32
N VAL A 211 2.59 -12.59 13.38
CA VAL A 211 3.62 -12.67 14.44
C VAL A 211 4.72 -11.61 14.26
N CYS A 212 5.04 -11.23 13.02
CA CYS A 212 5.95 -10.10 12.76
C CYS A 212 5.30 -8.78 13.17
N LEU A 213 4.03 -8.56 12.85
CA LEU A 213 3.30 -7.34 13.24
C LEU A 213 3.28 -7.21 14.77
N GLN A 214 2.96 -8.29 15.47
CA GLN A 214 3.01 -8.36 16.92
C GLN A 214 4.41 -8.02 17.47
N SER A 215 5.45 -8.63 16.89
CA SER A 215 6.84 -8.38 17.28
C SER A 215 7.26 -6.93 17.06
N VAL A 216 6.92 -6.32 15.92
CA VAL A 216 7.25 -4.93 15.60
C VAL A 216 6.53 -3.97 16.55
N CYS A 217 5.23 -4.17 16.81
CA CYS A 217 4.46 -3.37 17.77
C CYS A 217 4.95 -3.51 19.22
N ASN A 218 5.64 -4.61 19.54
CA ASN A 218 6.18 -4.88 20.88
C ASN A 218 7.69 -4.61 21.04
N SER A 219 8.37 -4.15 19.99
CA SER A 219 9.84 -4.05 19.94
C SER A 219 10.56 -5.40 20.20
N GLY A 220 10.00 -6.49 19.70
CA GLY A 220 10.42 -7.87 19.96
C GLY A 220 9.47 -8.60 20.90
N LEU A 221 9.53 -9.92 20.93
CA LEU A 221 8.71 -10.76 21.81
C LEU A 221 9.54 -11.33 22.96
N LYS A 222 8.90 -11.58 24.10
CA LYS A 222 9.53 -12.33 25.21
C LYS A 222 9.94 -13.73 24.73
N GLN A 223 11.06 -14.23 25.21
CA GLN A 223 11.64 -15.51 24.77
C GLN A 223 10.62 -16.66 24.78
N LYS A 224 9.82 -16.78 25.85
CA LYS A 224 8.77 -17.81 25.97
C LYS A 224 7.71 -17.74 24.86
N VAL A 225 7.29 -16.53 24.49
CA VAL A 225 6.28 -16.32 23.43
C VAL A 225 6.90 -16.58 22.06
N LEU A 226 8.11 -16.07 21.83
CA LEU A 226 8.84 -16.28 20.59
C LEU A 226 9.12 -17.77 20.33
N ASP A 227 9.63 -18.49 21.33
CA ASP A 227 9.93 -19.92 21.23
C ASP A 227 8.66 -20.76 21.04
N HIS A 228 7.54 -20.33 21.62
CA HIS A 228 6.25 -20.95 21.36
C HIS A 228 5.88 -20.82 19.87
N TYR A 229 5.81 -19.61 19.31
CA TYR A 229 5.48 -19.45 17.89
C TYR A 229 6.47 -20.16 16.96
N LYS A 230 7.78 -20.04 17.23
CA LYS A 230 8.81 -20.72 16.42
C LYS A 230 8.58 -22.23 16.42
N ARG A 231 8.31 -22.84 17.57
CA ARG A 231 8.07 -24.29 17.67
C ARG A 231 6.80 -24.71 16.90
N GLU A 232 5.67 -24.03 17.12
CA GLU A 232 4.41 -24.40 16.46
C GLU A 232 4.51 -24.22 14.93
N ILE A 233 5.15 -23.15 14.47
CA ILE A 233 5.39 -22.93 13.03
C ILE A 233 6.23 -24.05 12.42
N LEU A 234 7.35 -24.44 13.05
CA LEU A 234 8.23 -25.47 12.51
C LEU A 234 7.57 -26.85 12.52
N GLN A 235 6.80 -27.17 13.56
CA GLN A 235 6.09 -28.45 13.65
C GLN A 235 4.96 -28.57 12.62
N THR A 236 4.26 -27.47 12.33
CA THR A 236 3.12 -27.48 11.41
C THR A 236 3.52 -27.34 9.94
N TYR A 237 4.50 -26.47 9.63
CA TYR A 237 4.83 -26.10 8.25
C TYR A 237 6.15 -26.67 7.72
N GLY A 238 6.96 -27.28 8.59
CA GLY A 238 8.23 -27.90 8.21
C GLY A 238 9.44 -27.21 8.82
N TYR A 239 10.46 -28.02 9.12
CA TYR A 239 11.68 -27.56 9.79
C TYR A 239 12.56 -26.67 8.91
N GLU A 240 12.42 -26.77 7.59
CA GLU A 240 13.06 -25.90 6.61
C GLU A 240 12.84 -24.41 6.87
N HIS A 241 11.70 -24.06 7.47
CA HIS A 241 11.36 -22.68 7.81
C HIS A 241 12.17 -22.11 8.98
N ILE A 242 13.11 -22.87 9.55
CA ILE A 242 14.11 -22.32 10.46
C ILE A 242 14.97 -21.25 9.77
N LEU A 243 15.23 -21.42 8.46
CA LEU A 243 15.91 -20.42 7.64
C LEU A 243 15.05 -19.16 7.49
N THR A 244 13.75 -19.33 7.21
CA THR A 244 12.78 -18.22 7.16
C THR A 244 12.75 -17.44 8.47
N LEU A 245 12.62 -18.12 9.62
CA LEU A 245 12.57 -17.48 10.93
C LEU A 245 13.87 -16.73 11.25
N ASN A 246 15.03 -17.28 10.89
CA ASN A 246 16.32 -16.62 11.02
C ASN A 246 16.44 -15.37 10.13
N ASN A 247 15.94 -15.44 8.90
CA ASN A 247 15.93 -14.29 7.99
C ASN A 247 15.00 -13.17 8.50
N LEU A 248 13.82 -13.51 9.03
CA LEU A 248 12.91 -12.56 9.67
C LEU A 248 13.52 -11.91 10.92
N GLU A 249 14.27 -12.67 11.72
CA GLU A 249 15.00 -12.14 12.88
C GLU A 249 16.09 -11.16 12.47
N LYS A 250 16.91 -11.51 11.46
CA LYS A 250 17.95 -10.62 10.89
C LYS A 250 17.36 -9.35 10.27
N ALA A 251 16.17 -9.43 9.67
CA ALA A 251 15.44 -8.29 9.14
C ALA A 251 14.82 -7.41 10.24
N GLY A 252 14.83 -7.85 11.50
CA GLY A 252 14.22 -7.15 12.63
C GLY A 252 12.71 -7.29 12.73
N LEU A 253 12.11 -8.19 11.94
CA LEU A 253 10.67 -8.42 11.84
C LEU A 253 10.13 -9.34 12.94
N LEU A 254 10.87 -10.40 13.27
CA LEU A 254 10.50 -11.35 14.32
C LEU A 254 11.71 -11.62 15.21
N LYS A 255 11.85 -10.87 16.30
CA LYS A 255 13.05 -10.87 17.13
C LYS A 255 12.75 -11.02 18.62
N PRO A 256 13.72 -11.49 19.43
CA PRO A 256 13.60 -11.40 20.87
C PRO A 256 13.59 -9.94 21.34
N GLN A 257 12.84 -9.65 22.40
CA GLN A 257 12.88 -8.37 23.08
C GLN A 257 14.20 -8.24 23.86
N THR A 258 15.13 -7.43 23.36
CA THR A 258 16.47 -7.27 23.95
C THR A 258 16.51 -6.21 25.06
N SER A 259 15.67 -5.18 24.96
CA SER A 259 15.51 -4.15 25.98
C SER A 259 14.11 -4.24 26.57
N GLY A 260 13.98 -4.12 27.90
CA GLY A 260 12.67 -4.02 28.55
C GLY A 260 11.85 -2.78 28.16
N ARG A 261 12.39 -1.92 27.29
CA ARG A 261 11.73 -0.71 26.78
C ARG A 261 11.16 -0.95 25.38
N ASN A 262 9.85 -0.81 25.24
CA ASN A 262 9.14 -0.74 23.95
C ASN A 262 8.93 0.74 23.59
N ASN A 263 9.48 1.18 22.44
CA ASN A 263 9.34 2.58 21.99
C ASN A 263 8.07 2.81 21.14
N TYR A 264 7.45 1.75 20.62
CA TYR A 264 6.30 1.88 19.73
C TYR A 264 5.13 2.67 20.34
N PRO A 265 4.74 2.49 21.62
CA PRO A 265 3.67 3.30 22.22
C PRO A 265 3.97 4.80 22.21
N THR A 266 5.23 5.19 22.45
CA THR A 266 5.66 6.59 22.40
C THR A 266 5.60 7.12 20.97
N ILE A 267 6.13 6.38 20.00
CA ILE A 267 6.11 6.75 18.58
C ILE A 267 4.66 6.89 18.09
N ARG A 268 3.82 5.89 18.36
CA ARG A 268 2.39 5.86 18.00
C ARG A 268 1.65 7.06 18.54
N LYS A 269 1.81 7.37 19.83
CA LYS A 269 1.11 8.50 20.47
C LYS A 269 1.61 9.84 19.94
N THR A 270 2.92 10.05 19.86
CA THR A 270 3.50 11.33 19.44
C THR A 270 3.19 11.65 17.98
N LEU A 271 3.24 10.64 17.11
CA LEU A 271 2.99 10.80 15.67
C LEU A 271 1.54 10.52 15.25
N ARG A 272 0.64 10.24 16.21
CA ARG A 272 -0.77 9.90 15.97
C ARG A 272 -0.92 8.82 14.89
N LEU A 273 -0.25 7.69 15.11
CA LEU A 273 -0.26 6.57 14.16
C LEU A 273 -1.50 5.68 14.29
N TRP A 274 -2.27 5.80 15.37
CA TRP A 274 -3.56 5.14 15.52
C TRP A 274 -4.62 6.17 15.87
N MET A 275 -5.75 6.13 15.18
CA MET A 275 -6.92 6.96 15.45
C MET A 275 -8.17 6.10 15.38
N ASP A 276 -9.04 6.26 16.37
CA ASP A 276 -10.37 5.65 16.36
C ASP A 276 -11.33 6.48 15.47
N ASP A 277 -12.44 5.87 15.04
CA ASP A 277 -13.54 6.54 14.32
C ASP A 277 -13.12 7.30 13.04
N VAL A 278 -12.24 6.70 12.21
CA VAL A 278 -11.79 7.31 10.96
C VAL A 278 -12.93 7.41 9.94
N ASN A 279 -13.08 8.59 9.31
CA ASN A 279 -14.04 8.78 8.22
C ASN A 279 -13.49 8.21 6.90
N GLU A 280 -13.95 7.03 6.52
CA GLU A 280 -13.51 6.34 5.30
C GLU A 280 -14.14 6.89 4.02
N GLN A 281 -15.29 7.56 4.12
CA GLN A 281 -16.03 8.10 2.97
C GLN A 281 -15.45 9.45 2.53
N ASN A 282 -15.13 10.30 3.50
CA ASN A 282 -14.57 11.63 3.32
C ASN A 282 -13.37 11.77 4.27
N PRO A 283 -12.21 11.20 3.91
CA PRO A 283 -11.06 11.15 4.78
C PRO A 283 -10.47 12.54 5.04
N ASN A 284 -10.03 12.76 6.27
CA ASN A 284 -9.36 13.98 6.72
C ASN A 284 -7.91 13.73 7.19
N ASP A 285 -7.48 12.47 7.21
CA ASP A 285 -6.13 12.06 7.56
C ASP A 285 -5.74 10.80 6.77
N ILE A 286 -4.44 10.58 6.61
CA ILE A 286 -3.85 9.42 5.94
C ILE A 286 -4.19 8.07 6.60
N SER A 287 -4.70 8.04 7.84
CA SER A 287 -5.12 6.82 8.51
C SER A 287 -6.25 6.05 7.82
N TYR A 288 -6.98 6.69 6.90
CA TYR A 288 -8.09 6.07 6.16
C TYR A 288 -7.68 4.86 5.31
N VAL A 289 -6.41 4.79 4.90
CA VAL A 289 -5.88 3.70 4.05
C VAL A 289 -5.76 2.36 4.79
N TYR A 290 -5.80 2.39 6.12
CA TYR A 290 -5.84 1.22 7.02
C TYR A 290 -6.92 1.36 8.10
N SER A 291 -7.96 2.16 7.85
CA SER A 291 -9.13 2.33 8.74
C SER A 291 -8.77 2.62 10.21
N GLY A 292 -7.70 3.38 10.46
CA GLY A 292 -7.25 3.69 11.83
C GLY A 292 -5.76 3.93 11.92
N TYR A 293 -4.97 3.09 11.24
CA TYR A 293 -3.52 3.21 11.23
C TYR A 293 -3.02 4.19 10.16
N ALA A 294 -2.25 5.20 10.58
CA ALA A 294 -1.54 6.09 9.68
C ALA A 294 -0.12 5.56 9.41
N PRO A 295 0.25 5.26 8.14
CA PRO A 295 1.59 4.79 7.81
C PRO A 295 2.69 5.69 8.36
N LEU A 296 3.57 5.13 9.20
CA LEU A 296 4.66 5.90 9.81
C LEU A 296 5.53 6.55 8.72
N SER A 297 5.83 5.82 7.65
CA SER A 297 6.58 6.33 6.50
C SER A 297 5.98 7.62 5.89
N VAL A 298 4.66 7.64 5.69
CA VAL A 298 3.95 8.79 5.11
C VAL A 298 3.77 9.89 6.13
N ARG A 299 3.57 9.56 7.41
CA ARG A 299 3.54 10.55 8.51
C ARG A 299 4.87 11.29 8.63
N LEU A 300 6.01 10.61 8.44
CA LEU A 300 7.32 11.25 8.40
C LEU A 300 7.45 12.22 7.20
N ALA A 301 6.96 11.85 6.02
CA ALA A 301 6.93 12.73 4.86
C ALA A 301 6.05 13.98 5.10
N GLN A 302 4.86 13.79 5.67
CA GLN A 302 3.96 14.86 6.05
C GLN A 302 4.62 15.85 7.03
N LEU A 303 5.24 15.32 8.10
CA LEU A 303 5.88 16.14 9.13
C LEU A 303 7.17 16.80 8.64
N LEU A 304 7.85 16.24 7.64
CA LEU A 304 8.95 16.92 6.95
C LEU A 304 8.46 18.15 6.19
N ALA A 305 7.34 18.00 5.47
CA ALA A 305 6.74 19.09 4.71
C ALA A 305 6.30 20.23 5.64
N ARG A 306 5.63 19.90 6.76
CA ARG A 306 5.17 20.86 7.77
C ARG A 306 4.90 20.14 9.12
N PRO A 307 5.42 20.64 10.26
CA PRO A 307 6.20 21.87 10.46
C PRO A 307 7.72 21.70 10.23
N GLY A 308 8.17 20.50 9.83
CA GLY A 308 9.57 20.14 9.69
C GLY A 308 10.05 19.23 10.82
N TRP A 309 11.03 18.37 10.53
CA TRP A 309 11.50 17.32 11.44
C TRP A 309 12.09 17.77 12.78
N ARG A 310 12.49 19.05 12.90
CA ARG A 310 12.91 19.63 14.19
C ARG A 310 11.84 19.49 15.28
N SER A 311 10.55 19.44 14.91
CA SER A 311 9.47 19.26 15.88
C SER A 311 9.32 17.84 16.43
N ILE A 312 10.00 16.85 15.82
CA ILE A 312 9.90 15.43 16.18
C ILE A 312 11.27 14.76 16.39
N GLU A 313 12.30 15.57 16.68
CA GLU A 313 13.69 15.12 16.85
C GLU A 313 13.84 13.93 17.83
N GLU A 314 13.12 13.97 18.96
CA GLU A 314 13.15 12.90 19.96
C GLU A 314 12.57 11.58 19.45
N VAL A 315 11.57 11.63 18.56
CA VAL A 315 11.00 10.43 17.93
C VAL A 315 11.96 9.89 16.87
N LEU A 316 12.60 10.77 16.09
CA LEU A 316 13.57 10.35 15.07
C LEU A 316 14.73 9.56 15.68
N LYS A 317 15.21 9.95 16.88
CA LYS A 317 16.23 9.21 17.64
C LYS A 317 15.81 7.80 18.08
N MET A 318 14.50 7.51 18.10
CA MET A 318 13.98 6.18 18.43
C MET A 318 13.84 5.28 17.20
N LEU A 319 13.96 5.85 15.99
CA LEU A 319 13.84 5.13 14.73
C LEU A 319 15.20 4.61 14.25
N PRO A 320 15.23 3.53 13.43
CA PRO A 320 16.47 3.01 12.88
C PRO A 320 17.19 4.01 11.97
N GLY A 321 18.52 4.11 12.14
CA GLY A 321 19.40 4.85 11.25
C GLY A 321 19.42 6.38 11.48
N PRO A 322 20.26 7.10 10.75
CA PRO A 322 20.40 8.54 10.91
C PRO A 322 19.37 9.32 10.07
N HIS A 323 18.89 10.44 10.61
CA HIS A 323 18.25 11.51 9.86
C HIS A 323 19.27 12.61 9.52
N PHE A 324 19.24 13.12 8.30
CA PHE A 324 20.20 14.11 7.80
C PHE A 324 19.58 14.98 6.70
N GLU A 325 20.15 16.17 6.48
CA GLU A 325 19.78 17.09 5.39
C GLU A 325 21.05 17.47 4.63
N GLU A 326 21.01 17.37 3.31
CA GLU A 326 22.11 17.76 2.43
C GLU A 326 21.62 18.78 1.40
N ARG A 327 22.41 19.83 1.15
CA ARG A 327 22.06 20.88 0.19
C ARG A 327 22.94 20.80 -1.04
N GLN A 328 22.31 20.68 -2.19
CA GLN A 328 22.98 20.80 -3.48
C GLN A 328 22.78 22.22 -4.02
N GLN A 329 23.86 22.98 -4.14
CA GLN A 329 23.79 24.34 -4.69
C GLN A 329 23.40 24.30 -6.17
N LEU A 330 22.47 25.20 -6.53
CA LEU A 330 22.07 25.45 -7.91
C LEU A 330 22.94 26.58 -8.51
N PRO A 331 23.29 26.51 -9.81
CA PRO A 331 23.86 27.64 -10.53
C PRO A 331 23.00 28.89 -10.38
N THR A 332 23.62 30.08 -10.29
CA THR A 332 22.93 31.35 -9.99
C THR A 332 21.77 31.64 -10.94
N GLY A 333 21.88 31.27 -12.22
CA GLY A 333 20.83 31.45 -13.22
C GLY A 333 19.63 30.50 -13.10
N LEU A 334 19.70 29.47 -12.25
CA LEU A 334 18.65 28.46 -12.06
C LEU A 334 17.97 28.56 -10.69
N GLN A 335 18.29 29.59 -9.89
CA GLN A 335 17.65 29.81 -8.60
C GLN A 335 16.22 30.34 -8.81
N LYS A 336 15.23 29.48 -8.55
CA LYS A 336 13.81 29.81 -8.73
C LYS A 336 13.36 30.79 -7.62
N LYS A 337 12.85 31.97 -8.00
CA LYS A 337 12.09 32.83 -7.09
C LYS A 337 10.70 32.23 -6.92
N ARG A 338 10.39 31.68 -5.75
CA ARG A 338 9.08 31.10 -5.48
C ARG A 338 8.00 32.17 -5.37
N GLN A 339 6.87 31.91 -6.01
CA GLN A 339 5.67 32.71 -5.79
C GLN A 339 4.95 32.23 -4.52
N HIS A 340 4.22 33.14 -3.89
CA HIS A 340 3.40 32.81 -2.73
C HIS A 340 2.26 31.87 -3.18
N GLY A 341 2.11 30.73 -2.51
CA GLY A 341 1.08 29.73 -2.83
C GLY A 341 1.49 28.66 -3.85
N GLU A 342 2.74 28.65 -4.35
CA GLU A 342 3.22 27.56 -5.23
C GLU A 342 3.56 26.30 -4.41
N ASN A 343 2.95 25.16 -4.78
CA ASN A 343 3.25 23.87 -4.16
C ASN A 343 4.69 23.43 -4.46
N ARG A 344 5.35 22.83 -3.46
CA ARG A 344 6.66 22.20 -3.66
C ARG A 344 6.48 20.80 -4.24
N VAL A 345 7.38 20.37 -5.11
CA VAL A 345 7.40 18.98 -5.59
C VAL A 345 8.48 18.20 -4.85
N THR A 346 8.08 17.20 -4.08
CA THR A 346 8.99 16.30 -3.36
C THR A 346 9.03 14.93 -4.04
N LEU A 347 10.22 14.51 -4.48
CA LEU A 347 10.47 13.12 -4.86
C LEU A 347 10.68 12.30 -3.59
N VAL A 348 9.77 11.39 -3.26
CA VAL A 348 9.92 10.46 -2.14
C VAL A 348 10.41 9.13 -2.70
N PHE A 349 11.59 8.69 -2.28
CA PHE A 349 12.18 7.43 -2.71
C PHE A 349 12.22 6.44 -1.55
N PHE A 350 11.38 5.42 -1.62
CA PHE A 350 11.39 4.26 -0.73
C PHE A 350 12.50 3.27 -1.12
N LEU A 351 13.48 3.08 -0.24
CA LEU A 351 14.57 2.13 -0.37
C LEU A 351 14.18 0.84 0.35
N GLY A 352 13.83 -0.21 -0.39
CA GLY A 352 13.36 -1.49 0.16
C GLY A 352 11.87 -1.77 -0.09
N GLY A 353 11.14 -0.83 -0.68
CA GLY A 353 9.80 -1.04 -1.23
C GLY A 353 8.72 -0.14 -0.64
N VAL A 354 7.60 -0.01 -1.36
CA VAL A 354 6.43 0.80 -0.99
C VAL A 354 5.14 0.02 -1.29
N THR A 355 4.11 0.21 -0.46
CA THR A 355 2.78 -0.37 -0.67
C THR A 355 1.84 0.55 -1.45
N TYR A 356 0.74 0.01 -1.98
CA TYR A 356 -0.29 0.82 -2.64
C TYR A 356 -1.04 1.73 -1.66
N ALA A 357 -1.21 1.30 -0.41
CA ALA A 357 -1.77 2.14 0.65
C ALA A 357 -0.89 3.35 0.98
N GLU A 358 0.45 3.18 1.03
CA GLU A 358 1.39 4.31 1.19
C GLU A 358 1.33 5.27 0.00
N ILE A 359 1.21 4.74 -1.21
CA ILE A 359 1.02 5.53 -2.44
C ILE A 359 -0.28 6.35 -2.36
N ALA A 360 -1.40 5.72 -1.97
CA ALA A 360 -2.70 6.37 -1.82
C ALA A 360 -2.66 7.48 -0.75
N ALA A 361 -1.96 7.26 0.36
CA ALA A 361 -1.76 8.25 1.40
C ALA A 361 -0.92 9.46 0.94
N LEU A 362 0.14 9.24 0.15
CA LEU A 362 0.93 10.34 -0.44
C LEU A 362 0.15 11.12 -1.50
N ARG A 363 -0.69 10.43 -2.29
CA ARG A 363 -1.62 11.09 -3.23
C ARG A 363 -2.66 11.93 -2.47
N PHE A 364 -3.20 11.41 -1.38
CA PHE A 364 -4.11 12.16 -0.50
C PHE A 364 -3.46 13.45 0.02
N LEU A 365 -2.23 13.38 0.56
CA LEU A 365 -1.51 14.57 1.02
C LEU A 365 -1.23 15.58 -0.11
N SER A 366 -0.98 15.10 -1.34
CA SER A 366 -0.75 15.96 -2.51
C SER A 366 -1.99 16.76 -2.92
N GLN A 367 -3.19 16.29 -2.55
CA GLN A 367 -4.46 16.93 -2.88
C GLN A 367 -4.96 17.88 -1.78
N MET A 368 -4.32 17.91 -0.61
CA MET A 368 -4.72 18.81 0.48
C MET A 368 -4.31 20.25 0.14
N GLU A 369 -5.27 21.17 0.13
CA GLU A 369 -5.04 22.60 -0.13
C GLU A 369 -3.98 23.21 0.82
N ASP A 370 -3.98 22.79 2.10
CA ASP A 370 -3.04 23.26 3.12
C ASP A 370 -1.71 22.48 3.18
N GLY A 371 -1.54 21.45 2.32
CA GLY A 371 -0.39 20.54 2.34
C GLY A 371 0.90 21.15 1.80
N GLY A 372 0.79 22.11 0.86
CA GLY A 372 1.91 22.87 0.29
C GLY A 372 3.00 22.03 -0.40
N THR A 373 2.73 20.74 -0.64
CA THR A 373 3.68 19.77 -1.20
C THR A 373 2.96 18.70 -2.00
N GLU A 374 3.38 18.50 -3.24
CA GLU A 374 3.00 17.39 -4.11
C GLU A 374 4.10 16.33 -4.10
N TYR A 375 3.71 15.05 -4.18
CA TYR A 375 4.63 13.93 -4.10
C TYR A 375 4.75 13.17 -5.42
N VAL A 376 5.99 12.99 -5.88
CA VAL A 376 6.34 12.00 -6.89
C VAL A 376 7.02 10.84 -6.18
N ILE A 377 6.59 9.62 -6.47
CA ILE A 377 6.98 8.43 -5.70
C ILE A 377 7.95 7.60 -6.54
N ALA A 378 9.12 7.32 -5.97
CA ALA A 378 10.08 6.36 -6.47
C ALA A 378 10.23 5.22 -5.46
N THR A 379 10.54 4.03 -5.94
CA THR A 379 10.73 2.86 -5.09
C THR A 379 11.65 1.85 -5.74
N THR A 380 12.34 1.05 -4.93
CA THR A 380 13.06 -0.13 -5.42
C THR A 380 12.10 -1.23 -5.87
N LYS A 381 10.90 -1.32 -5.25
CA LYS A 381 9.90 -2.35 -5.55
C LYS A 381 8.51 -1.96 -5.04
N LEU A 382 7.47 -2.24 -5.83
CA LEU A 382 6.09 -2.31 -5.30
C LEU A 382 5.92 -3.62 -4.53
N ILE A 383 5.58 -3.51 -3.25
CA ILE A 383 5.49 -4.64 -2.31
C ILE A 383 4.15 -4.64 -1.56
N ASN A 384 3.82 -5.79 -0.99
CA ASN A 384 2.84 -5.98 0.07
C ASN A 384 3.41 -6.98 1.08
N GLY A 385 2.74 -7.20 2.21
CA GLY A 385 3.24 -8.09 3.26
C GLY A 385 3.54 -9.50 2.76
N THR A 386 2.69 -10.01 1.87
CA THR A 386 2.85 -11.35 1.29
C THR A 386 4.10 -11.47 0.42
N SER A 387 4.27 -10.57 -0.56
CA SER A 387 5.41 -10.58 -1.48
C SER A 387 6.73 -10.23 -0.78
N TRP A 388 6.67 -9.37 0.24
CA TRP A 388 7.84 -9.00 1.04
C TRP A 388 8.33 -10.18 1.88
N ILE A 389 7.46 -10.85 2.66
CA ILE A 389 7.87 -12.02 3.43
C ILE A 389 8.34 -13.15 2.51
N LYS A 390 7.66 -13.39 1.37
CA LYS A 390 8.12 -14.37 0.37
C LYS A 390 9.55 -14.10 -0.11
N SER A 391 9.94 -12.83 -0.26
CA SER A 391 11.30 -12.48 -0.69
C SER A 391 12.39 -12.77 0.35
N LEU A 392 12.00 -12.99 1.61
CA LEU A 392 12.89 -13.35 2.72
C LEU A 392 12.94 -14.87 2.97
N MET A 393 12.14 -15.65 2.23
CA MET A 393 12.11 -17.11 2.31
C MET A 393 13.12 -17.72 1.33
N GLU A 394 13.77 -18.81 1.73
CA GLU A 394 14.67 -19.55 0.86
C GLU A 394 13.87 -20.44 -0.11
N LYS A 395 14.33 -20.48 -1.36
CA LYS A 395 13.86 -21.48 -2.33
C LYS A 395 14.67 -22.74 -2.14
N LEU A 396 14.13 -23.69 -1.41
CA LEU A 396 14.75 -25.01 -1.29
C LEU A 396 14.30 -25.86 -2.46
N GLU A 397 15.26 -26.32 -3.26
CA GLU A 397 14.97 -27.36 -4.23
C GLU A 397 14.62 -28.64 -3.48
N PRO A 398 13.59 -29.40 -3.90
CA PRO A 398 13.38 -30.72 -3.35
C PRO A 398 14.64 -31.54 -3.58
N ALA A 399 15.09 -32.26 -2.55
CA ALA A 399 16.24 -33.14 -2.67
C ALA A 399 16.01 -34.08 -3.87
N PRO A 400 16.98 -34.23 -4.79
CA PRO A 400 16.88 -35.23 -5.83
C PRO A 400 16.86 -36.59 -5.15
N PHE A 401 15.70 -37.22 -5.09
CA PHE A 401 15.53 -38.60 -4.63
C PHE A 401 15.83 -39.57 -5.77
#